data_AF-A0A0G1Y2K4-F1
#
_entry.id   AF-A0A0G1Y2K4-F1
#
_cell.length_a   1.000
_cell.length_b   1.000
_cell.length_c   1.000
_cell.angle_alpha   90.00
_cell.angle_beta   90.00
_cell.angle_gamma   90.00
#
_symmetry.space_group_name_H-M   'P 1'
#
loop_
_entity.id
_entity.type
_entity.pdbx_description
1 polymer ?
#
loop_
_entity_poly.entity_id
_entity_poly.type
_entity_poly.pdbx_seq_one_letter_code
_entity_poly.pdbx_strand_id
1 'polypeptide(L)'
;MSPRLILEIAFAVIIVGFLIVDLGILNRKAHAISVRAAAWQSIFWITISVIFAWCIFLFYDATKSMEFLSAYATEKMLSVDNLFVILLIFNFFSIEEKYQHRVLFYGILGAIIMRAVFIGLGSVVVSMFHWILYIFGAMLVYAGFKLFFEKKEEHIDFHNNKMYRLAHRLFHFSSNHHGGHFIVREAPRPYGRGISLASPAFLHGLTPVASCGVG
;
A
#
# COMPACT_ATOMS: atom_id res chain seq x y z
N MET A 1 34.66 -1.86 16.97
CA MET A 1 33.83 -1.48 15.80
C MET A 1 34.51 -0.32 15.11
N SER A 2 34.57 -0.31 13.77
CA SER A 2 35.05 0.86 13.03
C SER A 2 34.10 2.06 13.25
N PRO A 3 34.61 3.30 13.39
CA PRO A 3 33.77 4.49 13.60
C PRO A 3 32.67 4.65 12.54
N ARG A 4 32.96 4.25 11.29
CA ARG A 4 32.01 4.21 10.18
C ARG A 4 30.82 3.27 10.44
N LEU A 5 31.08 2.07 10.94
CA LEU A 5 30.03 1.08 11.22
C LEU A 5 29.14 1.53 12.39
N ILE A 6 29.71 2.26 13.36
CA ILE A 6 28.93 2.87 14.45
C ILE A 6 27.98 3.94 13.90
N LEU A 7 28.44 4.80 13.00
CA LEU A 7 27.60 5.82 12.37
C LEU A 7 26.49 5.21 11.50
N GLU A 8 26.80 4.18 10.71
CA GLU A 8 25.83 3.47 9.88
C GLU A 8 24.74 2.80 10.73
N ILE A 9 25.13 2.13 11.82
CA ILE A 9 24.17 1.50 12.74
C ILE A 9 23.35 2.55 13.49
N ALA A 10 23.98 3.62 13.99
CA ALA A 10 23.27 4.69 14.70
C ALA A 10 22.23 5.35 13.78
N PHE A 11 22.60 5.66 12.53
CA PHE A 11 21.70 6.22 11.53
C PHE A 11 20.53 5.27 11.22
N ALA A 12 20.81 3.98 11.00
CA ALA A 12 19.76 2.99 10.75
C ALA A 12 18.78 2.88 11.94
N VAL A 13 19.30 2.86 13.17
CA VAL A 13 18.47 2.80 14.40
C VAL A 13 17.59 4.04 14.52
N ILE A 14 18.13 5.23 14.26
CA ILE A 14 17.38 6.49 14.31
C ILE A 14 16.24 6.48 13.28
N ILE A 15 16.52 6.07 12.03
CA ILE A 15 15.50 5.99 10.98
C ILE A 15 14.40 5.00 11.35
N VAL A 16 14.77 3.79 11.80
CA VAL A 16 13.79 2.77 12.21
C VAL A 16 12.96 3.27 13.39
N GLY A 17 13.58 3.96 14.36
CA GLY A 17 12.89 4.57 15.48
C GLY A 17 11.86 5.61 15.05
N PHE A 18 12.25 6.57 14.20
CA PHE A 18 11.33 7.57 13.65
C PHE A 18 10.20 6.93 12.86
N LEU A 19 10.47 5.91 12.05
CA LEU A 19 9.47 5.20 11.27
C LEU A 19 8.42 4.52 12.18
N ILE A 20 8.86 3.85 13.25
CA ILE A 20 7.95 3.21 14.21
C ILE A 20 7.05 4.25 14.88
N VAL A 21 7.60 5.41 15.26
CA VAL A 21 6.85 6.49 15.90
C VAL A 21 5.83 7.11 14.94
N ASP A 22 6.27 7.46 13.73
CA ASP A 22 5.45 8.12 12.72
C ASP A 22 4.27 7.24 12.27
N LEU A 23 4.55 5.96 11.97
CA LEU A 23 3.54 5.01 11.53
C LEU A 23 2.69 4.43 12.68
N GLY A 24 3.26 4.23 13.87
CA GLY A 24 2.58 3.56 14.98
C GLY A 24 1.72 4.47 15.85
N ILE A 25 2.20 5.69 16.09
CA ILE A 25 1.64 6.60 17.10
C ILE A 25 0.96 7.82 16.46
N LEU A 26 1.61 8.45 15.47
CA LEU A 26 1.22 9.78 14.99
C LEU A 26 0.12 9.77 13.94
N ASN A 27 0.10 8.79 13.03
CA ASN A 27 -0.73 8.85 11.82
C ASN A 27 -2.12 8.17 11.90
N ARG A 28 -2.66 7.89 13.10
CA ARG A 28 -3.92 7.13 13.28
C ARG A 28 -5.19 7.74 12.66
N LYS A 29 -5.17 8.97 12.16
CA LYS A 29 -6.33 9.65 11.59
C LYS A 29 -6.05 10.07 10.16
N ALA A 30 -6.50 9.25 9.22
CA ALA A 30 -6.58 9.65 7.82
C ALA A 30 -7.63 10.75 7.68
N HIS A 31 -7.18 11.99 7.42
CA HIS A 31 -8.05 13.02 6.88
C HIS A 31 -7.91 13.02 5.36
N ALA A 32 -9.04 12.97 4.67
CA ALA A 32 -9.07 13.10 3.23
C ALA A 32 -8.66 14.53 2.85
N ILE A 33 -7.37 14.73 2.57
CA ILE A 33 -6.88 16.00 2.03
C ILE A 33 -7.33 16.05 0.57
N SER A 34 -8.04 17.12 0.21
CA SER A 34 -8.40 17.43 -1.18
C SER A 34 -7.15 17.43 -2.08
N VAL A 35 -7.22 16.73 -3.22
CA VAL A 35 -6.12 16.67 -4.20
C VAL A 35 -5.65 18.07 -4.61
N ARG A 36 -6.57 19.04 -4.71
CA ARG A 36 -6.22 20.44 -5.05
C ARG A 36 -5.41 21.11 -3.94
N ALA A 37 -5.80 20.91 -2.68
CA ALA A 37 -5.07 21.45 -1.54
C ALA A 37 -3.67 20.82 -1.43
N ALA A 38 -3.56 19.51 -1.63
CA ALA A 38 -2.28 18.79 -1.64
C ALA A 38 -1.36 19.24 -2.79
N ALA A 39 -1.92 19.49 -3.97
CA ALA A 39 -1.18 20.02 -5.12
C ALA A 39 -0.64 21.42 -4.83
N TRP A 40 -1.47 22.31 -4.27
CA TRP A 40 -1.03 23.66 -3.92
C TRP A 40 0.06 23.66 -2.86
N GLN A 41 -0.09 22.82 -1.82
CA GLN A 41 0.93 22.64 -0.80
C GLN A 41 2.25 22.12 -1.43
N SER A 42 2.18 21.18 -2.36
CA SER A 42 3.37 20.65 -3.04
C SER A 42 4.08 21.73 -3.86
N ILE A 43 3.33 22.51 -4.65
CA ILE A 43 3.87 23.62 -5.45
C ILE A 43 4.52 24.67 -4.54
N PHE A 44 3.90 24.99 -3.41
CA PHE A 44 4.43 25.94 -2.45
C PHE A 44 5.81 25.52 -1.93
N TRP A 45 5.96 24.28 -1.47
CA TRP A 45 7.24 23.78 -0.95
C TRP A 45 8.31 23.61 -2.03
N ILE A 46 7.92 23.23 -3.25
CA ILE A 46 8.85 23.17 -4.39
C ILE A 46 9.36 24.57 -4.72
N THR A 47 8.48 25.56 -4.76
CA THR A 47 8.85 26.96 -5.03
C THR A 47 9.84 27.49 -4.00
N ILE A 48 9.58 27.27 -2.70
CA ILE A 48 10.51 27.66 -1.63
C ILE A 48 11.88 26.99 -1.81
N SER A 49 11.89 25.70 -2.15
CA SER A 49 13.12 24.94 -2.32
C SER A 49 13.94 25.44 -3.52
N VAL A 50 13.28 25.79 -4.63
CA VAL A 50 13.94 26.37 -5.81
C VAL A 50 14.46 27.78 -5.51
N ILE A 51 13.70 28.62 -4.80
CA ILE A 51 14.18 29.94 -4.37
C ILE A 51 15.41 29.79 -3.47
N PHE A 52 15.40 28.84 -2.55
CA PHE A 52 16.55 28.58 -1.69
C PHE A 52 17.76 28.07 -2.49
N ALA A 53 17.57 27.17 -3.45
CA ALA A 53 18.63 26.72 -4.36
C ALA A 53 19.20 27.90 -5.16
N TRP A 54 18.36 28.84 -5.60
CA TRP A 54 18.77 30.08 -6.25
C TRP A 54 19.57 31.00 -5.32
N CYS A 55 19.18 31.12 -4.05
CA CYS A 55 19.98 31.83 -3.06
C CYS A 55 21.36 31.17 -2.88
N ILE A 56 21.45 29.84 -2.80
CA ILE A 56 22.73 29.13 -2.72
C ILE A 56 23.59 29.45 -3.94
N PHE A 57 23.00 29.49 -5.14
CA PHE A 57 23.71 29.84 -6.37
C PHE A 57 24.31 31.25 -6.32
N LEU A 58 23.60 32.23 -5.72
CA LEU A 58 24.07 33.61 -5.62
C LEU A 58 25.12 33.81 -4.51
N PHE A 59 25.02 33.12 -3.38
CA PHE A 59 25.87 33.33 -2.20
C PHE A 59 27.06 32.37 -2.08
N TYR A 60 26.98 31.21 -2.74
CA TYR A 60 28.04 30.19 -2.73
C TYR A 60 28.50 29.94 -4.17
N ASP A 61 28.12 28.81 -4.76
CA ASP A 61 28.51 28.41 -6.11
C ASP A 61 27.45 27.50 -6.75
N ALA A 62 27.60 27.31 -8.07
CA ALA A 62 26.70 26.47 -8.85
C ALA A 62 26.72 25.01 -8.39
N THR A 63 27.86 24.50 -7.92
CA THR A 63 28.00 23.10 -7.49
C THR A 63 27.14 22.84 -6.26
N LYS A 64 27.22 23.69 -5.23
CA LYS A 64 26.43 23.53 -4.00
C LYS A 64 24.93 23.71 -4.24
N SER A 65 24.55 24.62 -5.13
CA SER A 65 23.15 24.77 -5.54
C SER A 65 22.62 23.49 -6.21
N MET A 66 23.41 22.89 -7.12
CA MET A 66 23.05 21.64 -7.79
C MET A 66 23.05 20.42 -6.86
N GLU A 67 23.99 20.34 -5.91
CA GLU A 67 23.98 19.32 -4.85
C GLU A 67 22.68 19.40 -4.02
N PHE A 68 22.29 20.61 -3.59
CA PHE A 68 21.05 20.83 -2.84
C PHE A 68 19.82 20.43 -3.66
N LEU A 69 19.73 20.91 -4.90
CA LEU A 69 18.57 20.63 -5.76
C LEU A 69 18.46 19.13 -6.07
N SER A 70 19.60 18.46 -6.30
CA SER A 70 19.66 17.02 -6.54
C SER A 70 19.24 16.22 -5.30
N ALA A 71 19.68 16.63 -4.11
CA ALA A 71 19.24 16.03 -2.85
C ALA A 71 17.73 16.20 -2.65
N TYR A 72 17.21 17.42 -2.81
CA TYR A 72 15.78 17.72 -2.68
C TYR A 72 14.93 16.91 -3.68
N ALA A 73 15.34 16.89 -4.96
CA ALA A 73 14.63 16.15 -6.00
C ALA A 73 14.63 14.65 -5.70
N THR A 74 15.77 14.10 -5.27
CA THR A 74 15.90 12.69 -4.88
C THR A 74 14.96 12.36 -3.71
N GLU A 75 14.89 13.20 -2.69
CA GLU A 75 13.97 13.01 -1.55
C GLU A 75 12.49 13.08 -1.98
N LYS A 76 12.13 13.99 -2.88
CA LYS A 76 10.76 14.08 -3.41
C LYS A 76 10.40 12.86 -4.25
N MET A 77 11.26 12.41 -5.17
CA MET A 77 11.02 11.22 -5.97
C MET A 77 10.85 9.98 -5.09
N LEU A 78 11.68 9.85 -4.05
CA LEU A 78 11.65 8.76 -3.09
C LEU A 78 10.34 8.69 -2.29
N SER A 79 9.71 9.84 -2.05
CA SER A 79 8.39 9.92 -1.40
C SER A 79 7.25 9.58 -2.38
N VAL A 80 7.34 10.06 -3.62
CA VAL A 80 6.31 9.86 -4.66
C VAL A 80 6.26 8.41 -5.14
N ASP A 81 7.42 7.75 -5.28
CA ASP A 81 7.52 6.33 -5.66
C ASP A 81 6.75 5.42 -4.69
N ASN A 82 6.93 5.65 -3.39
CA ASN A 82 6.20 4.92 -2.35
C ASN A 82 4.69 5.17 -2.41
N LEU A 83 4.26 6.42 -2.60
CA LEU A 83 2.84 6.79 -2.69
C LEU A 83 2.16 6.19 -3.93
N PHE A 84 2.86 6.14 -5.06
CA PHE A 84 2.37 5.58 -6.32
C PHE A 84 1.98 4.10 -6.17
N VAL A 85 2.87 3.28 -5.61
CA VAL A 85 2.61 1.85 -5.38
C VAL A 85 1.41 1.66 -4.46
N ILE A 86 1.30 2.45 -3.40
CA ILE A 86 0.20 2.37 -2.44
C ILE A 86 -1.14 2.72 -3.10
N LEU A 87 -1.19 3.81 -3.89
CA LEU A 87 -2.40 4.20 -4.62
C LEU A 87 -2.83 3.14 -5.63
N LEU A 88 -1.88 2.54 -6.35
CA LEU A 88 -2.14 1.43 -7.26
C LEU A 88 -2.80 0.24 -6.54
N ILE A 89 -2.24 -0.15 -5.39
CA ILE A 89 -2.78 -1.25 -4.57
C ILE A 89 -4.20 -0.91 -4.11
N PHE A 90 -4.45 0.31 -3.61
CA PHE A 90 -5.78 0.71 -3.14
C PHE A 90 -6.82 0.74 -4.25
N ASN A 91 -6.46 1.25 -5.43
CA ASN A 91 -7.35 1.24 -6.60
C ASN A 91 -7.63 -0.19 -7.07
N PHE A 92 -6.60 -1.05 -7.13
CA PHE A 92 -6.76 -2.43 -7.56
C PHE A 92 -7.68 -3.24 -6.64
N PHE A 93 -7.60 -3.04 -5.33
CA PHE A 93 -8.41 -3.77 -4.34
C PHE A 93 -9.69 -3.03 -3.90
N SER A 94 -9.96 -1.82 -4.40
CA SER A 94 -11.14 -1.00 -4.04
C SER A 94 -11.38 -0.94 -2.52
N ILE A 95 -10.33 -0.63 -1.76
CA ILE A 95 -10.34 -0.71 -0.29
C ILE A 95 -11.15 0.46 0.30
N GLU A 96 -12.19 0.13 1.08
CA GLU A 96 -12.98 1.11 1.84
C GLU A 96 -12.09 1.98 2.77
N GLU A 97 -12.38 3.28 2.86
CA GLU A 97 -11.56 4.29 3.55
C GLU A 97 -11.22 3.92 5.01
N LYS A 98 -12.14 3.25 5.72
CA LYS A 98 -11.95 2.78 7.10
C LYS A 98 -10.76 1.82 7.28
N TYR A 99 -10.35 1.10 6.24
CA TYR A 99 -9.24 0.15 6.29
C TYR A 99 -7.93 0.70 5.71
N GLN A 100 -7.98 1.82 4.98
CA GLN A 100 -6.81 2.39 4.31
C GLN A 100 -5.65 2.63 5.28
N HIS A 101 -5.90 3.14 6.49
CA HIS A 101 -4.85 3.35 7.49
C HIS A 101 -4.09 2.06 7.85
N ARG A 102 -4.81 0.94 8.05
CA ARG A 102 -4.17 -0.34 8.41
C ARG A 102 -3.40 -0.92 7.23
N VAL A 103 -3.97 -0.87 6.04
CA VAL A 103 -3.30 -1.38 4.83
C VAL A 103 -2.10 -0.50 4.48
N LEU A 104 -2.19 0.82 4.69
CA LEU A 104 -1.09 1.77 4.53
C LEU A 104 0.09 1.42 5.44
N PHE A 105 -0.18 1.12 6.72
CA PHE A 105 0.84 0.72 7.67
C PHE A 105 1.61 -0.53 7.21
N TYR A 106 0.88 -1.61 6.89
CA TYR A 106 1.50 -2.85 6.41
C TYR A 106 2.13 -2.70 5.03
N GLY A 107 1.57 -1.84 4.18
CA GLY A 107 2.08 -1.51 2.85
C GLY A 107 3.42 -0.78 2.91
N ILE A 108 3.55 0.24 3.76
CA ILE A 108 4.82 0.96 3.95
C ILE A 108 5.87 0.04 4.58
N LEU A 109 5.51 -0.74 5.60
CA LEU A 109 6.43 -1.69 6.22
C LEU A 109 6.93 -2.73 5.20
N GLY A 110 6.02 -3.30 4.40
CA GLY A 110 6.35 -4.22 3.33
C GLY A 110 7.21 -3.57 2.23
N ALA A 111 6.89 -2.34 1.82
CA ALA A 111 7.65 -1.59 0.82
C ALA A 111 9.08 -1.31 1.28
N ILE A 112 9.30 -0.95 2.56
CA ILE A 112 10.64 -0.70 3.10
C ILE A 112 11.47 -1.98 3.11
N ILE A 113 10.87 -3.12 3.50
CA ILE A 113 11.55 -4.42 3.48
C ILE A 113 11.90 -4.81 2.04
N MET A 114 10.93 -4.76 1.13
CA MET A 114 11.14 -5.06 -0.29
C MET A 114 12.23 -4.16 -0.84
N ARG A 115 12.22 -2.87 -0.51
CA ARG A 115 13.22 -1.92 -0.94
C ARG A 115 14.62 -2.24 -0.41
N ALA A 116 14.75 -2.61 0.86
CA ALA A 116 16.03 -3.04 1.42
C ALA A 116 16.59 -4.28 0.68
N VAL A 117 15.72 -5.24 0.37
CA VAL A 117 16.07 -6.44 -0.41
C VAL A 117 16.45 -6.09 -1.84
N PHE A 118 15.64 -5.28 -2.54
CA PHE A 118 15.89 -4.86 -3.92
C PHE A 118 17.16 -4.02 -4.05
N ILE A 119 17.45 -3.13 -3.10
CA ILE A 119 18.69 -2.34 -3.12
C ILE A 119 19.90 -3.24 -2.84
N GLY A 120 19.83 -4.11 -1.82
CA GLY A 120 20.94 -4.99 -1.46
C GLY A 120 21.26 -6.03 -2.54
N LEU A 121 20.25 -6.69 -3.10
CA LEU A 121 20.43 -7.64 -4.21
C LEU A 121 20.75 -6.89 -5.51
N GLY A 122 20.05 -5.79 -5.77
CA GLY A 122 20.22 -4.98 -6.96
C GLY A 122 21.63 -4.40 -7.08
N SER A 123 22.26 -3.98 -5.97
CA SER A 123 23.63 -3.46 -6.02
C SER A 123 24.62 -4.53 -6.48
N VAL A 124 24.44 -5.78 -6.05
CA VAL A 124 25.29 -6.90 -6.49
C VAL A 124 25.06 -7.22 -7.96
N VAL A 125 23.79 -7.30 -8.39
CA VAL A 125 23.44 -7.60 -9.79
C VAL A 125 23.95 -6.52 -10.75
N VAL A 126 23.77 -5.24 -10.39
CA VAL A 126 24.22 -4.10 -11.21
C VAL A 126 25.74 -4.06 -11.32
N SER A 127 26.47 -4.41 -10.26
CA SER A 127 27.94 -4.46 -10.29
C SER A 127 28.48 -5.45 -11.33
N MET A 128 27.73 -6.52 -11.63
CA MET A 128 28.09 -7.52 -12.63
C MET A 128 27.49 -7.21 -14.03
N PHE A 129 26.31 -6.59 -14.08
CA PHE A 129 25.55 -6.41 -15.33
C PHE A 129 24.97 -5.00 -15.46
N HIS A 130 25.81 -4.01 -15.78
CA HIS A 130 25.39 -2.61 -15.94
C HIS A 130 24.24 -2.39 -16.94
N TRP A 131 24.13 -3.22 -17.98
CA TRP A 131 23.05 -3.12 -18.97
C TRP A 131 21.64 -3.36 -18.37
N ILE A 132 21.56 -4.05 -17.22
CA ILE A 132 20.29 -4.30 -16.52
C ILE A 132 19.61 -3.00 -16.10
N LEU A 133 20.38 -1.94 -15.86
CA LEU A 133 19.84 -0.62 -15.50
C LEU A 133 18.98 -0.04 -16.62
N TYR A 134 19.36 -0.22 -17.89
CA TYR A 134 18.56 0.25 -19.02
C TYR A 134 17.23 -0.51 -19.12
N ILE A 135 17.23 -1.82 -18.85
CA ILE A 135 16.01 -2.63 -18.82
C ILE A 135 15.09 -2.16 -17.68
N PHE A 136 15.63 -2.00 -16.48
CA PHE A 136 14.86 -1.53 -15.33
C PHE A 136 14.30 -0.13 -15.56
N GLY A 137 15.11 0.77 -16.13
CA GLY A 137 14.69 2.11 -16.52
C GLY A 137 13.57 2.10 -17.56
N ALA A 138 13.69 1.29 -18.62
CA ALA A 138 12.64 1.15 -19.63
C ALA A 138 11.34 0.58 -19.05
N MET A 139 11.45 -0.39 -18.14
CA MET A 139 10.29 -0.99 -17.45
C MET A 139 9.60 0.01 -16.52
N LEU A 140 10.35 0.85 -15.80
CA LEU A 140 9.81 1.93 -14.97
C LEU A 140 9.09 3.00 -15.80
N VAL A 141 9.68 3.42 -16.92
CA VAL A 141 9.03 4.35 -17.86
C VAL A 141 7.73 3.73 -18.37
N TYR A 142 7.75 2.47 -18.80
CA TYR A 142 6.54 1.77 -19.23
C TYR A 142 5.46 1.71 -18.14
N ALA A 143 5.83 1.38 -16.90
CA ALA A 143 4.89 1.32 -15.78
C ALA A 143 4.29 2.69 -15.46
N GLY A 144 5.10 3.75 -15.47
CA GLY A 144 4.65 5.13 -15.28
C GLY A 144 3.70 5.60 -16.38
N PHE A 145 4.04 5.31 -17.64
CA PHE A 145 3.16 5.58 -18.78
C PHE A 145 1.84 4.82 -18.66
N LYS A 146 1.88 3.53 -18.35
CA LYS A 146 0.67 2.72 -18.17
C LYS A 146 -0.26 3.34 -17.12
N LEU A 147 0.26 3.78 -15.97
CA LEU A 147 -0.59 4.42 -14.96
C LEU A 147 -1.16 5.76 -15.43
N PHE A 148 -0.39 6.57 -16.16
CA PHE A 148 -0.85 7.88 -16.62
C PHE A 148 -1.98 7.78 -17.65
N PHE A 149 -1.97 6.72 -18.46
CA PHE A 149 -2.95 6.51 -19.53
C PHE A 149 -4.14 5.60 -19.14
N GLU A 150 -4.05 4.82 -18.06
CA GLU A 150 -5.21 4.14 -17.47
C GLU A 150 -6.14 5.17 -16.81
N LYS A 151 -7.12 5.66 -17.58
CA LYS A 151 -8.20 6.53 -17.08
C LYS A 151 -9.03 5.79 -16.04
N LYS A 152 -9.49 6.54 -15.02
CA LYS A 152 -10.38 6.13 -13.91
C LYS A 152 -11.80 5.71 -14.32
N GLU A 153 -11.99 5.14 -15.50
CA GLU A 153 -13.29 4.65 -15.92
C GLU A 153 -13.25 3.15 -16.16
N GLU A 154 -14.27 2.51 -15.62
CA GLU A 154 -14.64 1.11 -15.68
C GLU A 154 -13.94 0.18 -14.68
N HIS A 155 -14.79 -0.34 -13.79
CA HIS A 155 -14.64 -1.62 -13.13
C HIS A 155 -13.94 -2.59 -14.07
N ILE A 156 -12.66 -2.86 -13.80
CA ILE A 156 -12.00 -3.95 -14.50
C ILE A 156 -12.66 -5.23 -13.99
N ASP A 157 -13.57 -5.78 -14.78
CA ASP A 157 -14.19 -7.08 -14.55
C ASP A 157 -13.10 -8.17 -14.61
N PHE A 158 -12.48 -8.43 -13.47
CA PHE A 158 -11.36 -9.37 -13.32
C PHE A 158 -11.81 -10.82 -13.12
N HIS A 159 -12.84 -11.28 -13.83
CA HIS A 159 -13.23 -12.69 -13.75
C HIS A 159 -12.31 -13.64 -14.56
N ASN A 160 -11.25 -13.13 -15.23
CA ASN A 160 -10.44 -13.98 -16.12
C ASN A 160 -8.91 -13.81 -16.10
N ASN A 161 -8.32 -13.04 -15.17
CA ASN A 161 -6.86 -12.84 -15.19
C ASN A 161 -6.13 -13.85 -14.27
N LYS A 162 -5.17 -14.60 -14.81
CA LYS A 162 -4.33 -15.58 -14.06
C LYS A 162 -3.64 -14.95 -12.84
N MET A 163 -3.39 -13.65 -12.89
CA MET A 163 -2.85 -12.83 -11.81
C MET A 163 -3.75 -12.83 -10.56
N TYR A 164 -5.08 -12.77 -10.73
CA TYR A 164 -6.04 -12.83 -9.63
C TYR A 164 -6.06 -14.21 -8.96
N ARG A 165 -6.02 -15.30 -9.76
CA ARG A 165 -5.92 -16.67 -9.23
C ARG A 165 -4.61 -16.95 -8.51
N LEU A 166 -3.51 -16.35 -8.95
CA LEU A 166 -2.21 -16.49 -8.29
C LEU A 166 -2.19 -15.69 -6.98
N ALA A 167 -2.71 -14.46 -6.98
CA ALA A 167 -2.85 -13.64 -5.79
C ALA A 167 -3.77 -14.31 -4.75
N HIS A 168 -4.90 -14.89 -5.16
CA HIS A 168 -5.83 -15.59 -4.27
C HIS A 168 -5.32 -16.96 -3.78
N ARG A 169 -4.30 -17.52 -4.44
CA ARG A 169 -3.62 -18.76 -4.03
C ARG A 169 -2.45 -18.48 -3.08
N LEU A 170 -1.77 -17.35 -3.23
CA LEU A 170 -0.73 -16.91 -2.30
C LEU A 170 -1.32 -16.27 -1.03
N PHE A 171 -2.38 -15.49 -1.19
CA PHE A 171 -3.12 -14.88 -0.10
C PHE A 171 -4.46 -15.57 0.02
N HIS A 172 -4.64 -16.39 1.07
CA HIS A 172 -5.93 -16.91 1.47
C HIS A 172 -6.85 -15.75 1.92
N PHE A 173 -7.39 -15.00 0.97
CA PHE A 173 -8.52 -14.12 1.25
C PHE A 173 -9.71 -15.02 1.54
N SER A 174 -10.12 -15.08 2.81
CA SER A 174 -11.38 -15.72 3.19
C SER A 174 -12.51 -14.92 2.55
N SER A 175 -13.09 -15.47 1.49
CA SER A 175 -14.29 -14.96 0.81
C SER A 175 -15.54 -15.29 1.63
N ASN A 176 -15.54 -14.90 2.90
CA ASN A 176 -16.74 -14.96 3.73
C ASN A 176 -17.00 -13.58 4.32
N HIS A 177 -17.75 -12.79 3.57
CA HIS A 177 -18.54 -11.70 4.10
C HIS A 177 -19.66 -12.32 4.94
N HIS A 178 -19.35 -12.62 6.20
CA HIS A 178 -20.35 -12.74 7.26
C HIS A 178 -20.01 -11.65 8.29
N GLY A 179 -20.98 -10.78 8.54
CA GLY A 179 -20.82 -9.60 9.37
C GLY A 179 -20.17 -9.89 10.72
N GLY A 180 -19.20 -9.06 11.09
CA GLY A 180 -19.08 -8.57 12.46
C GLY A 180 -18.52 -9.48 13.56
N HIS A 181 -18.05 -10.71 13.31
CA HIS A 181 -17.43 -11.51 14.37
C HIS A 181 -16.13 -12.21 13.93
N PHE A 182 -15.03 -11.85 14.61
CA PHE A 182 -13.65 -12.22 14.24
C PHE A 182 -13.22 -13.63 14.69
N ILE A 183 -14.09 -14.42 15.33
CA ILE A 183 -13.79 -15.80 15.76
C ILE A 183 -15.11 -16.56 15.79
N VAL A 184 -15.33 -17.50 14.86
CA VAL A 184 -16.36 -18.53 15.00
C VAL A 184 -15.64 -19.84 15.30
N ARG A 185 -15.73 -20.28 16.56
CA ARG A 185 -15.41 -21.66 16.94
C ARG A 185 -16.52 -22.55 16.38
N GLU A 186 -16.21 -23.35 15.37
CA GLU A 186 -17.07 -24.46 14.99
C GLU A 186 -17.05 -25.50 16.13
N ALA A 187 -18.22 -25.79 16.70
CA ALA A 187 -18.38 -26.82 17.71
C ALA A 187 -18.23 -28.21 17.05
N PRO A 188 -17.58 -29.19 17.71
CA PRO A 188 -17.47 -30.53 17.19
C PRO A 188 -18.86 -31.17 17.11
N ARG A 189 -19.27 -31.56 15.89
CA ARG A 189 -20.49 -32.33 15.66
C ARG A 189 -20.37 -33.70 16.35
N PRO A 190 -21.33 -34.12 17.19
CA PRO A 190 -21.31 -35.45 17.76
C PRO A 190 -21.64 -36.49 16.69
N TYR A 191 -20.81 -37.51 16.69
CA TYR A 191 -20.86 -38.74 15.92
C TYR A 191 -22.23 -39.43 15.94
N GLY A 192 -22.73 -39.90 14.79
CA GLY A 192 -23.69 -41.00 14.77
C GLY A 192 -24.63 -41.08 13.56
N ARG A 193 -24.36 -42.09 12.72
CA ARG A 193 -25.29 -42.79 11.80
C ARG A 193 -25.85 -42.02 10.59
N GLY A 194 -25.45 -42.51 9.41
CA GLY A 194 -26.18 -42.27 8.17
C GLY A 194 -27.55 -42.95 8.18
N ILE A 195 -28.45 -42.43 7.35
CA ILE A 195 -29.24 -43.14 6.33
C ILE A 195 -29.83 -42.06 5.41
N SER A 196 -29.73 -42.37 4.11
CA SER A 196 -30.51 -41.95 2.94
C SER A 196 -31.75 -41.05 3.07
N LEU A 197 -31.80 -40.14 2.08
CA LEU A 197 -32.94 -39.81 1.20
C LEU A 197 -33.98 -38.76 1.62
N ALA A 198 -34.23 -37.93 0.60
CA ALA A 198 -35.45 -37.25 0.23
C ALA A 198 -35.85 -35.98 1.02
N SER A 199 -35.76 -34.86 0.31
CA SER A 199 -36.55 -33.65 0.54
C SER A 199 -38.01 -33.96 0.85
N PRO A 200 -38.68 -33.11 1.63
CA PRO A 200 -39.96 -32.60 1.17
C PRO A 200 -40.07 -31.09 1.39
N ALA A 201 -40.01 -30.35 0.28
CA ALA A 201 -40.65 -29.05 0.12
C ALA A 201 -42.18 -29.24 0.01
N PHE A 202 -42.79 -29.95 0.96
CA PHE A 202 -44.22 -30.25 0.95
C PHE A 202 -44.73 -30.28 2.40
N LEU A 203 -45.74 -29.45 2.68
CA LEU A 203 -46.57 -29.40 3.89
C LEU A 203 -46.02 -28.57 5.07
N HIS A 204 -46.22 -27.25 5.02
CA HIS A 204 -47.02 -26.50 6.01
C HIS A 204 -47.00 -24.99 5.68
N GLY A 205 -47.68 -24.63 4.59
CA GLY A 205 -48.30 -23.30 4.45
C GLY A 205 -49.80 -23.52 4.56
N LEU A 206 -50.50 -22.61 5.24
CA LEU A 206 -51.90 -22.67 5.75
C LEU A 206 -51.97 -23.19 7.21
N THR A 207 -52.45 -22.49 8.23
CA THR A 207 -52.95 -21.12 8.48
C THR A 207 -52.86 -20.91 10.03
N PRO A 208 -53.61 -20.01 10.71
CA PRO A 208 -53.08 -18.92 11.53
C PRO A 208 -53.35 -19.15 13.03
N VAL A 209 -53.05 -18.17 13.91
CA VAL A 209 -53.93 -17.69 15.01
C VAL A 209 -53.15 -16.88 16.05
N ALA A 210 -53.70 -15.69 16.30
CA ALA A 210 -53.72 -14.87 17.51
C ALA A 210 -52.42 -14.38 18.16
N SER A 211 -52.22 -13.06 18.06
CA SER A 211 -51.95 -12.23 19.25
C SER A 211 -52.99 -11.12 19.31
N CYS A 212 -53.81 -11.14 20.36
CA CYS A 212 -54.72 -10.07 20.77
C CYS A 212 -54.49 -9.82 22.26
N GLY A 213 -54.35 -8.54 22.63
CA GLY A 213 -54.35 -8.01 24.01
C GLY A 213 -53.00 -8.10 24.73
N VAL A 214 -52.53 -7.11 25.49
CA VAL A 214 -53.20 -6.03 26.21
C VAL A 214 -52.15 -4.94 26.50
N GLY A 215 -52.54 -3.66 26.44
CA GLY A 215 -51.74 -2.51 26.91
C GLY A 215 -52.02 -1.24 26.15
#